data_AF-A0AB37SN72-F1
#
_entry.id   AF-A0AB37SN72-F1
#
_cell.length_a   1.000
_cell.length_b   1.000
_cell.length_c   1.000
_cell.angle_alpha   90.00
_cell.angle_beta   90.00
_cell.angle_gamma   90.00
#
_symmetry.space_group_name_H-M   'P 1'
#
loop_
_entity.id
_entity.type
_entity.pdbx_description
1 polymer ?
#
loop_
_entity_poly.entity_id
_entity_poly.type
_entity_poly.pdbx_seq_one_letter_code
_entity_poly.pdbx_strand_id
1 'polypeptide(L)'
;MLAVGANSESTGLNVYSVPDGNKLFEIPGYKAPRSVIFATQGLTFTVTDSILGVVDRIELTRASWTMERLPLLPGTFGSAQSSDGKWLYVNNYLENTVTKVDLYSADGSMKMNATFAKFDQPRQGIKLSSDDKTLYVTNYGNGVKSKIIVTDADTGTSRREITGFEKDSSGVPGTGLPGLRGLTARDNKLYVATSGDDSVRVISVADGDFGTGLNKFTVGDDPYGAVVSPNGDTVLTGNKDSNSVSIINLTTGTVSAPLTDPMHLNGPRQAIVFLDESSALVLNGDLTLAKIDVANGKVDPGYPRPKES
;
A
#
# COMPACT_ATOMS: atom_id res chain seq x y z
N MET A 1 16.53 -8.59 -10.83
CA MET A 1 15.48 -8.25 -9.84
C MET A 1 14.15 -8.25 -10.56
N LEU A 2 13.10 -8.75 -9.92
CA LEU A 2 11.76 -8.84 -10.49
C LEU A 2 10.82 -7.91 -9.73
N ALA A 3 9.80 -7.43 -10.41
CA ALA A 3 8.66 -6.74 -9.81
C ALA A 3 7.37 -7.46 -10.21
N VAL A 4 6.35 -7.39 -9.36
CA VAL A 4 5.01 -7.92 -9.63
C VAL A 4 4.02 -6.78 -9.48
N GLY A 5 3.23 -6.54 -10.52
CA GLY A 5 2.25 -5.47 -10.57
C GLY A 5 0.86 -6.02 -10.89
N ALA A 6 -0.13 -5.55 -10.15
CA ALA A 6 -1.52 -5.89 -10.37
C ALA A 6 -2.41 -4.75 -9.87
N ASN A 7 -3.64 -4.69 -10.37
CA ASN A 7 -4.65 -3.76 -9.91
C ASN A 7 -6.01 -4.47 -9.80
N SER A 8 -7.00 -3.81 -9.21
CA SER A 8 -8.30 -4.44 -8.99
C SER A 8 -9.16 -4.67 -10.24
N GLU A 9 -8.71 -4.19 -11.38
CA GLU A 9 -9.38 -4.35 -12.69
C GLU A 9 -8.71 -5.46 -13.52
N SER A 10 -7.55 -5.95 -13.07
CA SER A 10 -6.78 -7.00 -13.74
C SER A 10 -7.23 -8.41 -13.35
N THR A 11 -7.13 -9.34 -14.29
CA THR A 11 -7.43 -10.77 -14.08
C THR A 11 -6.17 -11.62 -13.84
N GLY A 12 -5.02 -10.98 -13.69
CA GLY A 12 -3.72 -11.60 -13.56
C GLY A 12 -2.70 -10.67 -12.92
N LEU A 13 -1.52 -11.22 -12.62
CA LEU A 13 -0.39 -10.49 -12.07
C LEU A 13 0.68 -10.38 -13.14
N ASN A 14 1.08 -9.16 -13.48
CA ASN A 14 2.18 -8.96 -14.41
C ASN A 14 3.51 -9.08 -13.68
N VAL A 15 4.44 -9.82 -14.26
CA VAL A 15 5.81 -9.95 -13.77
C VAL A 15 6.74 -9.16 -14.68
N TYR A 16 7.58 -8.32 -14.09
CA TYR A 16 8.46 -7.40 -14.80
C TYR A 16 9.92 -7.65 -14.45
N SER A 17 10.80 -7.39 -15.41
CA SER A 17 12.21 -7.20 -15.15
C SER A 17 12.41 -5.77 -14.63
N VAL A 18 13.00 -5.62 -13.44
CA VAL A 18 13.26 -4.28 -12.91
C VAL A 18 14.28 -3.51 -13.75
N PRO A 19 15.43 -4.06 -14.16
CA PRO A 19 16.46 -3.28 -14.88
C PRO A 19 15.99 -2.48 -16.09
N ASP A 20 15.03 -3.01 -16.86
CA ASP A 20 14.53 -2.43 -18.10
C ASP A 20 13.02 -2.18 -18.09
N GLY A 21 12.32 -2.48 -16.98
CA GLY A 21 10.88 -2.27 -16.81
C GLY A 21 9.97 -3.18 -17.65
N ASN A 22 10.54 -4.08 -18.46
CA ASN A 22 9.78 -4.88 -19.41
C ASN A 22 8.92 -5.94 -18.73
N LYS A 23 7.66 -6.09 -19.17
CA LYS A 23 6.81 -7.23 -18.79
C LYS A 23 7.42 -8.52 -19.36
N LEU A 24 7.65 -9.49 -18.49
CA LEU A 24 8.19 -10.81 -18.82
C LEU A 24 7.07 -11.80 -19.13
N PHE A 25 6.10 -11.91 -18.21
CA PHE A 25 4.96 -12.81 -18.33
C PHE A 25 3.83 -12.37 -17.39
N GLU A 26 2.71 -13.10 -17.42
CA GLU A 26 1.54 -12.88 -16.57
C GLU A 26 1.17 -14.17 -15.84
N ILE A 27 0.79 -14.04 -14.57
CA ILE A 27 0.26 -15.11 -13.74
C ILE A 27 -1.27 -14.95 -13.72
N PRO A 28 -2.03 -15.84 -14.38
CA PRO A 28 -3.48 -15.72 -14.47
C PRO A 28 -4.17 -16.23 -13.20
N GLY A 29 -5.51 -16.09 -13.15
CA GLY A 29 -6.34 -16.74 -12.13
C GLY A 29 -6.85 -15.81 -11.03
N TYR A 30 -6.88 -14.50 -11.32
CA TYR A 30 -7.36 -13.45 -10.43
C TYR A 30 -8.64 -12.80 -10.97
N LYS A 31 -9.35 -12.10 -10.08
CA LYS A 31 -10.56 -11.33 -10.39
C LYS A 31 -10.46 -9.88 -9.94
N ALA A 32 -9.85 -9.64 -8.79
CA ALA A 32 -9.58 -8.30 -8.28
C ALA A 32 -8.41 -8.35 -7.28
N PRO A 33 -7.18 -8.56 -7.77
CA PRO A 33 -5.99 -8.57 -6.92
C PRO A 33 -5.77 -7.19 -6.29
N ARG A 34 -5.30 -7.16 -5.04
CA ARG A 34 -5.21 -5.92 -4.24
C ARG A 34 -3.81 -5.63 -3.72
N SER A 35 -3.27 -6.53 -2.91
CA SER A 35 -2.00 -6.33 -2.19
C SER A 35 -1.01 -7.39 -2.64
N VAL A 36 0.21 -6.98 -2.96
CA VAL A 36 1.33 -7.86 -3.33
C VAL A 36 2.48 -7.54 -2.38
N ILE A 37 2.96 -8.53 -1.62
CA ILE A 37 4.04 -8.36 -0.65
C ILE A 37 5.08 -9.45 -0.84
N PHE A 38 6.29 -9.05 -1.20
CA PHE A 38 7.43 -9.96 -1.24
C PHE A 38 7.88 -10.32 0.18
N ALA A 39 8.24 -11.58 0.37
CA ALA A 39 8.97 -12.02 1.55
C ALA A 39 10.31 -11.27 1.62
N THR A 40 10.86 -11.19 2.84
CA THR A 40 12.14 -10.50 3.10
C THR A 40 13.33 -11.12 2.37
N GLN A 41 13.22 -12.39 1.97
CA GLN A 41 14.24 -13.12 1.22
C GLN A 41 13.61 -13.98 0.12
N GLY A 42 14.35 -14.10 -0.99
CA GLY A 42 13.94 -14.94 -2.12
C GLY A 42 12.92 -14.27 -3.05
N LEU A 43 12.32 -15.09 -3.92
CA LEU A 43 11.32 -14.66 -4.90
C LEU A 43 9.93 -15.18 -4.53
N THR A 44 9.63 -15.20 -3.25
CA THR A 44 8.32 -15.57 -2.71
C THR A 44 7.54 -14.33 -2.36
N PHE A 45 6.25 -14.31 -2.68
CA PHE A 45 5.37 -13.18 -2.36
C PHE A 45 3.94 -13.64 -2.11
N THR A 46 3.18 -12.83 -1.38
CA THR A 46 1.76 -13.06 -1.12
C THR A 46 0.91 -12.11 -1.94
N VAL A 47 -0.26 -12.59 -2.39
CA VAL A 47 -1.27 -11.79 -3.08
C VAL A 47 -2.63 -11.97 -2.45
N THR A 48 -3.34 -10.86 -2.26
CA THR A 48 -4.76 -10.88 -1.89
C THR A 48 -5.65 -10.64 -3.10
N ASP A 49 -6.78 -11.34 -3.17
CA ASP A 49 -7.85 -11.07 -4.15
C ASP A 49 -9.19 -10.82 -3.45
N SER A 50 -9.74 -9.64 -3.68
CA SER A 50 -10.94 -9.18 -2.96
C SER A 50 -12.24 -9.80 -3.45
N ILE A 51 -12.31 -10.29 -4.68
CA ILE A 51 -13.50 -10.96 -5.23
C ILE A 51 -13.44 -12.45 -4.97
N LEU A 52 -12.27 -13.08 -5.17
CA LEU A 52 -12.08 -14.50 -4.87
C LEU A 52 -12.07 -14.76 -3.36
N GLY A 53 -11.69 -13.77 -2.55
CA GLY A 53 -11.59 -13.91 -1.10
C GLY A 53 -10.47 -14.85 -0.70
N VAL A 54 -9.27 -14.67 -1.29
CA VAL A 54 -8.13 -15.58 -1.09
C VAL A 54 -6.84 -14.83 -0.80
N VAL A 55 -5.94 -15.52 -0.10
CA VAL A 55 -4.50 -15.22 -0.09
C VAL A 55 -3.77 -16.31 -0.86
N ASP A 56 -2.96 -15.91 -1.82
CA ASP A 56 -2.04 -16.80 -2.50
C ASP A 56 -0.61 -16.53 -2.02
N ARG A 57 0.16 -17.59 -1.75
CA ARG A 57 1.62 -17.53 -1.59
C ARG A 57 2.23 -18.13 -2.85
N ILE A 58 3.01 -17.32 -3.54
CA ILE A 58 3.61 -17.67 -4.83
C ILE A 58 5.12 -17.68 -4.68
N GLU A 59 5.76 -18.75 -5.15
CA GLU A 59 7.20 -18.81 -5.35
C GLU A 59 7.49 -18.65 -6.85
N LEU A 60 8.30 -17.65 -7.19
CA LEU A 60 8.68 -17.36 -8.57
C LEU A 60 10.05 -17.93 -8.91
N THR A 61 10.15 -18.40 -10.14
CA THR A 61 11.41 -18.45 -10.87
C THR A 61 11.36 -17.47 -12.03
N ARG A 62 12.45 -17.38 -12.81
CA ARG A 62 12.45 -16.56 -14.04
C ARG A 62 11.56 -17.13 -15.16
N ALA A 63 11.12 -18.39 -15.06
CA ALA A 63 10.41 -19.09 -16.14
C ALA A 63 9.11 -19.79 -15.69
N SER A 64 8.85 -19.87 -14.39
CA SER A 64 7.70 -20.58 -13.83
C SER A 64 7.33 -20.03 -12.45
N TRP A 65 6.19 -20.46 -11.93
CA TRP A 65 5.77 -20.18 -10.57
C TRP A 65 5.08 -21.41 -9.97
N THR A 66 5.14 -21.52 -8.65
CA THR A 66 4.26 -22.40 -7.87
C THR A 66 3.36 -21.54 -6.99
N MET A 67 2.21 -22.06 -6.62
CA MET A 67 1.21 -21.33 -5.85
C MET A 67 0.58 -22.25 -4.81
N GLU A 68 0.49 -21.76 -3.59
CA GLU A 68 -0.43 -22.26 -2.58
C GLU A 68 -1.53 -21.22 -2.38
N ARG A 69 -2.79 -21.66 -2.32
CA ARG A 69 -3.96 -20.80 -2.16
C ARG A 69 -4.66 -21.11 -0.84
N LEU A 70 -4.82 -20.10 0.00
CA LEU A 70 -5.61 -20.16 1.22
C LEU A 70 -6.92 -19.38 1.03
N PRO A 71 -8.08 -20.06 1.02
CA PRO A 71 -9.37 -19.38 1.07
C PRO A 71 -9.54 -18.59 2.38
N LEU A 72 -9.89 -17.32 2.25
CA LEU A 72 -10.31 -16.44 3.33
C LEU A 72 -11.78 -16.05 3.10
N LEU A 73 -12.11 -14.76 3.26
CA LEU A 73 -13.45 -14.22 3.12
C LEU A 73 -13.51 -13.21 1.97
N PRO A 74 -14.67 -13.03 1.32
CA PRO A 74 -14.88 -11.93 0.37
C PRO A 74 -14.43 -10.59 0.96
N GLY A 75 -13.84 -9.73 0.13
CA GLY A 75 -13.29 -8.46 0.58
C GLY A 75 -11.87 -8.55 1.17
N THR A 76 -11.14 -9.65 0.93
CA THR A 76 -9.70 -9.76 1.22
C THR A 76 -8.93 -8.63 0.51
N PHE A 77 -8.35 -7.68 1.25
CA PHE A 77 -7.90 -6.39 0.72
C PHE A 77 -6.42 -6.09 0.99
N GLY A 78 -6.08 -5.05 1.74
CA GLY A 78 -4.71 -4.75 2.13
C GLY A 78 -4.14 -5.85 3.03
N SER A 79 -2.83 -6.06 2.95
CA SER A 79 -2.14 -6.98 3.85
C SER A 79 -0.86 -6.37 4.42
N ALA A 80 -0.37 -6.91 5.53
CA ALA A 80 0.91 -6.56 6.13
C ALA A 80 1.60 -7.82 6.66
N GLN A 81 2.88 -7.97 6.35
CA GLN A 81 3.69 -9.10 6.81
C GLN A 81 4.56 -8.70 8.00
N SER A 82 4.73 -9.60 8.97
CA SER A 82 5.69 -9.44 10.07
C SER A 82 7.13 -9.45 9.56
N SER A 83 8.03 -8.82 10.30
CA SER A 83 9.44 -8.69 9.94
C SER A 83 10.16 -10.05 9.80
N ASP A 84 9.74 -11.06 10.55
CA ASP A 84 10.22 -12.43 10.46
C ASP A 84 9.65 -13.23 9.28
N GLY A 85 8.69 -12.66 8.54
CA GLY A 85 8.03 -13.29 7.39
C GLY A 85 7.04 -14.39 7.76
N LYS A 86 6.79 -14.63 9.05
CA LYS A 86 5.94 -15.74 9.53
C LYS A 86 4.45 -15.42 9.48
N TRP A 87 4.06 -14.18 9.76
CA TRP A 87 2.67 -13.79 9.88
C TRP A 87 2.26 -12.83 8.77
N LEU A 88 1.07 -13.04 8.23
CA LEU A 88 0.38 -12.09 7.37
C LEU A 88 -0.92 -11.64 8.03
N TYR A 89 -1.12 -10.33 8.10
CA TYR A 89 -2.36 -9.73 8.58
C TYR A 89 -3.12 -9.18 7.38
N VAL A 90 -4.39 -9.52 7.25
CA VAL A 90 -5.16 -9.26 6.04
C VAL A 90 -6.48 -8.59 6.39
N ASN A 91 -6.71 -7.41 5.82
CA ASN A 91 -7.96 -6.68 5.96
C ASN A 91 -9.08 -7.38 5.18
N ASN A 92 -10.23 -7.59 5.82
CA ASN A 92 -11.44 -8.09 5.17
C ASN A 92 -12.50 -6.98 5.16
N TYR A 93 -12.56 -6.25 4.04
CA TYR A 93 -13.41 -5.07 3.87
C TYR A 93 -14.90 -5.35 4.09
N LEU A 94 -15.42 -6.45 3.53
CA LEU A 94 -16.85 -6.77 3.60
C LEU A 94 -17.27 -7.33 4.95
N GLU A 95 -16.33 -7.95 5.67
CA GLU A 95 -16.58 -8.67 6.91
C GLU A 95 -16.19 -7.88 8.16
N ASN A 96 -15.66 -6.66 8.01
CA ASN A 96 -15.29 -5.79 9.13
C ASN A 96 -14.28 -6.45 10.10
N THR A 97 -13.34 -7.23 9.54
CA THR A 97 -12.35 -8.00 10.30
C THR A 97 -10.94 -7.85 9.74
N VAL A 98 -9.95 -8.28 10.54
CA VAL A 98 -8.59 -8.57 10.08
C VAL A 98 -8.27 -10.04 10.38
N THR A 99 -7.78 -10.78 9.40
CA THR A 99 -7.34 -12.18 9.59
C THR A 99 -5.82 -12.23 9.75
N LYS A 100 -5.34 -12.91 10.80
CA LYS A 100 -3.94 -13.31 10.99
C LYS A 100 -3.74 -14.70 10.38
N VAL A 101 -2.80 -14.80 9.46
CA VAL A 101 -2.44 -16.03 8.73
C VAL A 101 -1.02 -16.43 9.13
N ASP A 102 -0.86 -17.68 9.54
CA ASP A 102 0.45 -18.34 9.62
C ASP A 102 0.88 -18.68 8.21
N LEU A 103 1.92 -18.01 7.71
CA LEU A 103 2.41 -18.23 6.36
C LEU A 103 3.18 -19.53 6.22
N TYR A 104 3.71 -20.07 7.32
CA TYR A 104 4.56 -21.27 7.32
C TYR A 104 4.28 -22.09 8.58
N SER A 105 3.11 -22.73 8.64
CA SER A 105 2.76 -23.66 9.72
C SER A 105 3.74 -24.83 9.78
N ALA A 106 3.65 -25.65 10.84
CA ALA A 106 4.59 -26.76 11.08
C ALA A 106 4.70 -27.77 9.92
N ASP A 107 3.68 -27.87 9.07
CA ASP A 107 3.66 -28.72 7.86
C ASP A 107 4.03 -27.96 6.57
N GLY A 108 4.45 -26.70 6.68
CA GLY A 108 4.84 -25.82 5.57
C GLY A 108 3.69 -25.10 4.87
N SER A 109 2.43 -25.44 5.19
CA SER A 109 1.24 -24.83 4.59
C SER A 109 0.86 -23.49 5.23
N MET A 110 0.06 -22.71 4.51
CA MET A 110 -0.60 -21.52 5.04
C MET A 110 -1.84 -21.91 5.85
N LYS A 111 -2.01 -21.31 7.03
CA LYS A 111 -3.20 -21.53 7.86
C LYS A 111 -3.75 -20.25 8.46
N MET A 112 -5.08 -20.11 8.46
CA MET A 112 -5.74 -19.10 9.28
C MET A 112 -5.45 -19.38 10.76
N ASN A 113 -4.93 -18.38 11.45
CA ASN A 113 -4.58 -18.47 12.87
C ASN A 113 -5.62 -17.79 13.76
N ALA A 114 -6.03 -16.56 13.41
CA ALA A 114 -7.02 -15.80 14.16
C ALA A 114 -7.78 -14.83 13.25
N THR A 115 -8.97 -14.43 13.68
CA THR A 115 -9.73 -13.34 13.06
C THR A 115 -10.10 -12.33 14.13
N PHE A 116 -9.72 -11.08 13.89
CA PHE A 116 -9.94 -9.94 14.78
C PHE A 116 -11.13 -9.13 14.27
N ALA A 117 -12.11 -8.89 15.15
CA ALA A 117 -13.32 -8.13 14.84
C ALA A 117 -13.20 -6.66 15.24
N LYS A 118 -14.32 -5.91 15.18
CA LYS A 118 -14.45 -4.50 15.58
C LYS A 118 -13.66 -3.52 14.70
N PHE A 119 -13.49 -3.88 13.43
CA PHE A 119 -13.12 -2.93 12.39
C PHE A 119 -14.38 -2.41 11.69
N ASP A 120 -14.22 -1.39 10.87
CA ASP A 120 -15.27 -0.78 10.06
C ASP A 120 -14.71 -0.55 8.65
N GLN A 121 -15.03 -1.49 7.78
CA GLN A 121 -14.61 -1.51 6.38
C GLN A 121 -13.10 -1.32 6.20
N PRO A 122 -12.25 -2.21 6.77
CA PRO A 122 -10.82 -2.09 6.61
C PRO A 122 -10.41 -2.39 5.16
N ARG A 123 -9.76 -1.42 4.47
CA ARG A 123 -9.40 -1.53 3.04
C ARG A 123 -7.90 -1.72 2.83
N GLN A 124 -7.23 -0.78 2.15
CA GLN A 124 -5.82 -0.90 1.74
C GLN A 124 -4.84 -0.77 2.90
N GLY A 125 -5.05 0.19 3.80
CA GLY A 125 -4.05 0.57 4.79
C GLY A 125 -4.03 -0.40 5.96
N ILE A 126 -2.95 -1.16 6.05
CA ILE A 126 -2.59 -2.01 7.18
C ILE A 126 -1.07 -2.05 7.28
N LYS A 127 -0.51 -1.91 8.49
CA LYS A 127 0.94 -1.97 8.70
C LYS A 127 1.25 -2.34 10.14
N LEU A 128 2.34 -3.09 10.34
CA LEU A 128 2.88 -3.39 11.66
C LEU A 128 3.86 -2.30 12.12
N SER A 129 3.96 -2.10 13.44
CA SER A 129 5.08 -1.41 14.08
C SER A 129 6.39 -2.15 13.81
N SER A 130 7.52 -1.47 13.98
CA SER A 130 8.85 -2.05 13.75
C SER A 130 9.19 -3.24 14.66
N ASP A 131 8.49 -3.37 15.79
CA ASP A 131 8.61 -4.49 16.73
C ASP A 131 7.53 -5.57 16.52
N ASP A 132 6.71 -5.47 15.47
CA ASP A 132 5.59 -6.36 15.12
C ASP A 132 4.49 -6.52 16.18
N LYS A 133 4.50 -5.75 17.28
CA LYS A 133 3.52 -5.89 18.37
C LYS A 133 2.23 -5.09 18.15
N THR A 134 2.26 -4.11 17.27
CA THR A 134 1.15 -3.20 17.03
C THR A 134 0.79 -3.20 15.56
N LEU A 135 -0.49 -3.37 15.28
CA LEU A 135 -1.07 -3.29 13.95
C LEU A 135 -1.86 -1.98 13.80
N TYR A 136 -1.57 -1.22 12.76
CA TYR A 136 -2.31 -0.01 12.39
C TYR A 136 -3.23 -0.34 11.23
N VAL A 137 -4.53 -0.21 11.43
CA VAL A 137 -5.54 -0.60 10.42
C VAL A 137 -6.38 0.62 10.05
N THR A 138 -6.37 0.98 8.78
CA THR A 138 -7.31 1.98 8.24
C THR A 138 -8.71 1.42 8.24
N ASN A 139 -9.66 2.23 8.68
CA ASN A 139 -11.08 1.93 8.71
C ASN A 139 -11.76 2.98 7.84
N TYR A 140 -12.38 2.55 6.75
CA TYR A 140 -12.95 3.46 5.78
C TYR A 140 -14.21 4.14 6.35
N GLY A 141 -15.05 3.41 7.09
CA GLY A 141 -16.24 3.95 7.76
C GLY A 141 -17.14 4.76 6.83
N ASN A 142 -17.40 4.22 5.63
CA ASN A 142 -18.12 4.87 4.53
C ASN A 142 -17.49 6.16 3.98
N GLY A 143 -16.21 6.42 4.28
CA GLY A 143 -15.42 7.53 3.76
C GLY A 143 -15.61 8.87 4.48
N VAL A 144 -16.58 8.96 5.40
CA VAL A 144 -16.87 10.19 6.16
C VAL A 144 -16.20 10.19 7.53
N LYS A 145 -16.19 9.04 8.21
CA LYS A 145 -15.64 8.89 9.57
C LYS A 145 -14.42 7.98 9.57
N SER A 146 -13.56 8.13 8.57
CA SER A 146 -12.38 7.29 8.46
C SER A 146 -11.47 7.48 9.68
N LYS A 147 -10.92 6.37 10.16
CA LYS A 147 -10.05 6.33 11.35
C LYS A 147 -8.98 5.26 11.20
N ILE A 148 -7.95 5.33 12.04
CA ILE A 148 -6.98 4.24 12.19
C ILE A 148 -7.25 3.59 13.53
N ILE A 149 -7.44 2.26 13.54
CA ILE A 149 -7.50 1.48 14.76
C ILE A 149 -6.09 0.93 15.03
N VAL A 150 -5.59 1.22 16.23
CA VAL A 150 -4.32 0.71 16.76
C VAL A 150 -4.62 -0.56 17.54
N THR A 151 -4.13 -1.69 17.06
CA THR A 151 -4.50 -3.03 17.52
C THR A 151 -3.27 -3.78 18.02
N ASP A 152 -3.42 -4.53 19.10
CA ASP A 152 -2.44 -5.52 19.53
C ASP A 152 -2.36 -6.67 18.50
N ALA A 153 -1.17 -6.91 17.93
CA ALA A 153 -1.01 -7.81 16.80
C ALA A 153 -1.13 -9.31 17.17
N ASP A 154 -1.09 -9.66 18.46
CA ASP A 154 -1.23 -11.05 18.90
C ASP A 154 -2.66 -11.37 19.31
N THR A 155 -3.29 -10.46 20.04
CA THR A 155 -4.63 -10.67 20.62
C THR A 155 -5.77 -10.08 19.78
N GLY A 156 -5.46 -9.18 18.84
CA GLY A 156 -6.48 -8.43 18.10
C GLY A 156 -7.18 -7.36 18.92
N THR A 157 -6.71 -7.06 20.13
CA THR A 157 -7.33 -6.08 21.03
C THR A 157 -7.09 -4.67 20.52
N SER A 158 -8.15 -3.92 20.23
CA SER A 158 -8.06 -2.48 19.93
C SER A 158 -7.59 -1.72 21.17
N ARG A 159 -6.48 -1.00 21.04
CA ARG A 159 -5.87 -0.18 22.10
C ARG A 159 -6.30 1.28 22.00
N ARG A 160 -6.49 1.78 20.78
CA ARG A 160 -6.74 3.19 20.50
C ARG A 160 -7.36 3.40 19.13
N GLU A 161 -8.13 4.47 18.99
CA GLU A 161 -8.56 5.02 17.70
C GLU A 161 -7.85 6.35 17.43
N ILE A 162 -7.39 6.55 16.19
CA ILE A 162 -6.88 7.83 15.68
C ILE A 162 -7.93 8.36 14.70
N THR A 163 -8.45 9.54 14.97
CA THR A 163 -9.54 10.20 14.22
C THR A 163 -9.05 11.53 13.61
N GLY A 164 -9.94 12.36 13.07
CA GLY A 164 -9.59 13.67 12.49
C GLY A 164 -9.09 13.62 11.05
N PHE A 165 -9.52 12.60 10.31
CA PHE A 165 -9.35 12.45 8.86
C PHE A 165 -10.59 12.89 8.07
N GLU A 166 -11.56 13.51 8.74
CA GLU A 166 -12.79 14.00 8.12
C GLU A 166 -12.45 15.25 7.28
N LYS A 167 -13.01 15.35 6.07
CA LYS A 167 -12.88 16.56 5.26
C LYS A 167 -13.59 17.71 5.96
N ASP A 168 -13.04 18.91 5.91
CA ASP A 168 -13.82 20.10 6.24
C ASP A 168 -15.10 20.14 5.37
N SER A 169 -16.15 20.74 5.88
CA SER A 169 -17.51 20.72 5.31
C SER A 169 -17.67 21.46 3.97
N SER A 170 -16.60 21.68 3.21
CA SER A 170 -16.56 22.45 1.96
C SER A 170 -17.29 21.82 0.76
N GLY A 171 -17.76 20.57 0.87
CA GLY A 171 -18.93 20.07 0.12
C GLY A 171 -18.91 20.25 -1.40
N VAL A 172 -17.79 20.01 -2.08
CA VAL A 172 -17.75 20.00 -3.56
C VAL A 172 -18.37 18.69 -4.09
N PRO A 173 -19.50 18.71 -4.82
CA PRO A 173 -20.07 17.53 -5.45
C PRO A 173 -19.21 17.13 -6.68
N GLY A 174 -18.83 15.86 -6.79
CA GLY A 174 -18.17 15.31 -7.99
C GLY A 174 -16.83 14.58 -7.75
N THR A 175 -16.20 14.76 -6.59
CA THR A 175 -15.03 13.96 -6.15
C THR A 175 -15.49 12.98 -5.07
N GLY A 176 -15.81 11.74 -5.44
CA GLY A 176 -16.44 10.76 -4.54
C GLY A 176 -15.65 10.53 -3.26
N LEU A 177 -16.23 10.93 -2.11
CA LEU A 177 -15.69 10.91 -0.74
C LEU A 177 -14.45 10.02 -0.52
N PRO A 178 -13.23 10.56 -0.59
CA PRO A 178 -12.05 9.74 -0.43
C PRO A 178 -11.54 9.75 1.02
N GLY A 179 -11.78 8.66 1.75
CA GLY A 179 -11.22 8.42 3.09
C GLY A 179 -9.72 8.09 3.09
N LEU A 180 -9.27 7.48 4.18
CA LEU A 180 -7.91 6.93 4.30
C LEU A 180 -7.65 5.86 3.22
N ARG A 181 -6.46 5.90 2.59
CA ARG A 181 -6.02 4.88 1.62
C ARG A 181 -4.92 4.01 2.22
N GLY A 182 -3.70 4.14 1.76
CA GLY A 182 -2.53 3.48 2.33
C GLY A 182 -1.93 4.24 3.51
N LEU A 183 -1.26 3.50 4.38
CA LEU A 183 -0.38 4.05 5.41
C LEU A 183 0.93 3.27 5.44
N THR A 184 1.97 3.91 5.98
CA THR A 184 3.18 3.23 6.43
C THR A 184 3.58 3.72 7.81
N ALA A 185 4.39 2.94 8.51
CA ALA A 185 4.87 3.22 9.86
C ALA A 185 6.40 3.23 9.85
N ARG A 186 6.99 4.24 10.47
CA ARG A 186 8.44 4.35 10.68
C ARG A 186 8.74 5.25 11.87
N ASP A 187 9.66 4.85 12.75
CA ASP A 187 10.18 5.67 13.85
C ASP A 187 9.06 6.29 14.72
N ASN A 188 8.11 5.47 15.17
CA ASN A 188 6.92 5.88 15.93
C ASN A 188 6.02 6.93 15.23
N LYS A 189 6.10 7.03 13.90
CA LYS A 189 5.22 7.86 13.08
C LYS A 189 4.44 7.02 12.08
N LEU A 190 3.21 7.44 11.81
CA LEU A 190 2.44 6.99 10.65
C LEU A 190 2.48 8.06 9.58
N TYR A 191 2.63 7.62 8.32
CA TYR A 191 2.50 8.46 7.13
C TYR A 191 1.29 7.94 6.37
N VAL A 192 0.29 8.79 6.19
CA VAL A 192 -1.05 8.36 5.80
C VAL A 192 -1.50 9.18 4.59
N ALA A 193 -1.78 8.51 3.48
CA ALA A 193 -2.38 9.15 2.31
C ALA A 193 -3.87 9.35 2.54
N THR A 194 -4.32 10.61 2.44
CA THR A 194 -5.70 11.01 2.64
C THR A 194 -6.26 11.58 1.35
N SER A 195 -6.87 10.71 0.54
CA SER A 195 -7.29 11.09 -0.82
C SER A 195 -8.33 12.22 -0.88
N GLY A 196 -9.11 12.44 0.19
CA GLY A 196 -10.19 13.44 0.19
C GLY A 196 -9.76 14.83 0.59
N ASP A 197 -8.50 14.93 1.02
CA ASP A 197 -7.84 16.12 1.52
C ASP A 197 -6.55 16.41 0.73
N ASP A 198 -6.32 15.66 -0.36
CA ASP A 198 -5.14 15.74 -1.24
C ASP A 198 -3.84 15.94 -0.45
N SER A 199 -3.66 15.13 0.59
CA SER A 199 -2.56 15.29 1.53
C SER A 199 -1.96 13.97 2.01
N VAL A 200 -0.73 14.06 2.50
CA VAL A 200 -0.10 13.06 3.36
C VAL A 200 -0.06 13.60 4.78
N ARG A 201 -0.66 12.87 5.73
CA ARG A 201 -0.65 13.21 7.15
C ARG A 201 0.46 12.45 7.86
N VAL A 202 1.14 13.14 8.79
CA VAL A 202 2.15 12.54 9.66
C VAL A 202 1.64 12.55 11.09
N ILE A 203 1.67 11.39 11.74
CA ILE A 203 1.02 11.19 13.04
C ILE A 203 2.01 10.54 14.00
N SER A 204 2.26 11.18 15.15
CA SER A 204 2.99 10.54 16.25
C SER A 204 2.15 9.41 16.81
N VAL A 205 2.68 8.20 16.90
CA VAL A 205 1.96 7.06 17.47
C VAL A 205 1.89 7.16 19.00
N ALA A 206 2.92 7.70 19.65
CA ALA A 206 2.97 7.85 21.11
C ALA A 206 1.83 8.76 21.60
N ASP A 207 1.59 9.86 20.89
CA ASP A 207 0.60 10.85 21.28
C ASP A 207 -0.70 10.71 20.49
N GLY A 208 -0.70 9.97 19.36
CA GLY A 208 -1.81 9.73 18.42
C GLY A 208 -2.64 10.97 18.11
N ASP A 209 -1.99 12.11 18.24
CA ASP A 209 -2.45 13.43 17.88
C ASP A 209 -1.69 13.85 16.62
N PHE A 210 -2.29 14.73 15.83
CA PHE A 210 -1.65 15.35 14.70
C PHE A 210 -0.55 16.31 15.10
N GLY A 211 -0.10 16.37 16.36
CA GLY A 211 0.95 17.25 16.86
C GLY A 211 0.74 18.75 16.55
N THR A 212 1.61 19.61 17.06
CA THR A 212 1.54 21.06 16.78
C THR A 212 2.45 21.52 15.63
N GLY A 213 3.04 20.57 14.86
CA GLY A 213 3.99 20.83 13.76
C GLY A 213 3.44 20.58 12.35
N LEU A 214 4.33 20.58 11.34
CA LEU A 214 4.03 20.25 9.93
C LEU A 214 3.59 18.77 9.79
N ASN A 215 2.33 18.50 10.12
CA ASN A 215 1.76 17.16 10.21
C ASN A 215 0.75 16.88 9.08
N LYS A 216 0.74 17.76 8.09
CA LYS A 216 -0.01 17.67 6.83
C LYS A 216 0.82 18.25 5.71
N PHE A 217 1.00 17.47 4.65
CA PHE A 217 1.68 17.86 3.42
C PHE A 217 0.67 17.83 2.28
N THR A 218 0.36 18.98 1.70
CA THR A 218 -0.47 19.03 0.47
C THR A 218 0.30 18.42 -0.69
N VAL A 219 -0.33 17.49 -1.41
CA VAL A 219 0.24 16.75 -2.54
C VAL A 219 -0.69 16.88 -3.75
N GLY A 220 -0.46 16.09 -4.80
CA GLY A 220 -1.37 16.05 -5.94
C GLY A 220 -2.68 15.31 -5.64
N ASP A 221 -3.61 15.34 -6.60
CA ASP A 221 -5.00 14.88 -6.42
C ASP A 221 -5.16 13.35 -6.27
N ASP A 222 -6.07 12.94 -5.36
CA ASP A 222 -6.43 11.54 -5.03
C ASP A 222 -5.19 10.66 -4.70
N PRO A 223 -4.39 10.98 -3.66
CA PRO A 223 -3.23 10.19 -3.25
C PRO A 223 -3.62 8.82 -2.67
N TYR A 224 -2.95 7.73 -3.11
CA TYR A 224 -3.31 6.35 -2.72
C TYR A 224 -2.40 5.71 -1.67
N GLY A 225 -1.16 6.15 -1.53
CA GLY A 225 -0.20 5.56 -0.60
C GLY A 225 0.87 6.55 -0.20
N ALA A 226 1.54 6.27 0.90
CA ALA A 226 2.69 7.03 1.36
C ALA A 226 3.78 6.03 1.72
N VAL A 227 4.95 6.14 1.09
CA VAL A 227 6.07 5.22 1.29
C VAL A 227 7.29 6.03 1.70
N VAL A 228 7.92 5.63 2.80
CA VAL A 228 9.07 6.32 3.37
C VAL A 228 10.35 5.69 2.80
N SER A 229 11.33 6.51 2.44
CA SER A 229 12.65 6.08 1.96
C SER A 229 13.39 5.26 3.02
N PRO A 230 14.37 4.42 2.62
CA PRO A 230 15.10 3.59 3.57
C PRO A 230 15.92 4.38 4.60
N ASN A 231 16.40 5.59 4.29
CA ASN A 231 17.02 6.52 5.25
C ASN A 231 16.01 7.26 6.16
N GLY A 232 14.72 7.29 5.81
CA GLY A 232 13.69 7.98 6.61
C GLY A 232 13.50 9.47 6.30
N ASP A 233 14.20 10.02 5.29
CA ASP A 233 14.20 11.46 5.01
C ASP A 233 13.17 11.88 3.95
N THR A 234 12.63 10.95 3.18
CA THR A 234 11.73 11.24 2.06
C THR A 234 10.45 10.40 2.12
N VAL A 235 9.32 10.98 1.75
CA VAL A 235 8.08 10.26 1.47
C VAL A 235 7.69 10.46 0.02
N LEU A 236 7.36 9.35 -0.66
CA LEU A 236 6.72 9.36 -1.97
C LEU A 236 5.24 9.03 -1.83
N THR A 237 4.43 9.70 -2.63
CA THR A 237 3.01 9.38 -2.80
C THR A 237 2.61 9.44 -4.27
N GLY A 238 1.84 8.44 -4.70
CA GLY A 238 1.27 8.37 -6.03
C GLY A 238 -0.10 9.02 -6.03
N ASN A 239 -0.25 10.03 -6.88
CA ASN A 239 -1.46 10.85 -6.98
C ASN A 239 -2.22 10.41 -8.24
N LYS A 240 -3.33 9.70 -8.03
CA LYS A 240 -4.02 8.99 -9.11
C LYS A 240 -4.63 9.96 -10.12
N ASP A 241 -5.38 10.95 -9.65
CA ASP A 241 -6.17 11.80 -10.54
C ASP A 241 -5.32 12.88 -11.22
N SER A 242 -4.22 13.30 -10.57
CA SER A 242 -3.29 14.28 -11.14
C SER A 242 -2.17 13.65 -12.00
N ASN A 243 -2.15 12.32 -12.17
CA ASN A 243 -1.11 11.60 -12.92
C ASN A 243 0.32 12.00 -12.50
N SER A 244 0.56 12.12 -11.19
CA SER A 244 1.80 12.66 -10.66
C SER A 244 2.32 11.88 -9.46
N VAL A 245 3.59 12.07 -9.12
CA VAL A 245 4.20 11.58 -7.87
C VAL A 245 4.64 12.79 -7.06
N SER A 246 4.23 12.90 -5.80
CA SER A 246 4.73 13.94 -4.90
C SER A 246 5.89 13.42 -4.06
N ILE A 247 6.90 14.28 -3.90
CA ILE A 247 8.12 14.04 -3.11
C ILE A 247 8.11 14.99 -1.91
N ILE A 248 8.04 14.42 -0.71
CA ILE A 248 8.02 15.15 0.55
C ILE A 248 9.38 14.95 1.23
N ASN A 249 10.09 16.04 1.51
CA ASN A 249 11.31 16.03 2.29
C ASN A 249 10.95 16.21 3.78
N LEU A 250 11.23 15.20 4.59
CA LEU A 250 10.92 15.17 6.01
C LEU A 250 11.91 15.96 6.87
N THR A 251 13.14 16.16 6.38
CA THR A 251 14.16 16.97 7.06
C THR A 251 13.81 18.45 7.01
N THR A 252 13.36 18.94 5.85
CA THR A 252 12.99 20.35 5.64
C THR A 252 11.51 20.61 5.86
N GLY A 253 10.67 19.57 5.90
CA GLY A 253 9.23 19.70 6.01
C GLY A 253 8.61 20.35 4.76
N THR A 254 9.15 20.09 3.58
CA THR A 254 8.67 20.70 2.33
C THR A 254 8.20 19.65 1.33
N VAL A 255 7.24 20.03 0.49
CA VAL A 255 6.82 19.25 -0.68
C VAL A 255 7.43 19.89 -1.91
N SER A 256 8.11 19.09 -2.74
CA SER A 256 8.60 19.56 -4.04
C SER A 256 7.43 19.73 -5.02
N ALA A 257 7.65 20.44 -6.13
CA ALA A 257 6.68 20.44 -7.22
C ALA A 257 6.34 18.97 -7.62
N PRO A 258 5.06 18.61 -7.82
CA PRO A 258 4.70 17.25 -8.21
C PRO A 258 5.43 16.82 -9.48
N LEU A 259 6.03 15.64 -9.44
CA LEU A 259 6.68 15.03 -10.59
C LEU A 259 5.62 14.56 -11.57
N THR A 260 5.65 15.12 -12.77
CA THR A 260 4.74 14.77 -13.87
C THR A 260 5.56 14.29 -15.07
N ASP A 261 5.04 13.27 -15.74
CA ASP A 261 5.55 12.81 -17.03
C ASP A 261 4.40 12.10 -17.75
N PRO A 262 3.71 12.75 -18.70
CA PRO A 262 2.55 12.16 -19.36
C PRO A 262 2.90 10.91 -20.19
N MET A 263 4.18 10.66 -20.46
CA MET A 263 4.64 9.48 -21.19
C MET A 263 4.85 8.28 -20.29
N HIS A 264 4.98 8.46 -18.97
CA HIS A 264 5.37 7.39 -18.05
C HIS A 264 4.56 7.35 -16.76
N LEU A 265 3.80 8.39 -16.41
CA LEU A 265 2.92 8.43 -15.25
C LEU A 265 1.47 8.45 -15.70
N ASN A 266 0.73 7.41 -15.33
CA ASN A 266 -0.68 7.24 -15.65
C ASN A 266 -1.41 6.64 -14.45
N GLY A 267 -2.05 7.48 -13.66
CA GLY A 267 -2.71 7.10 -12.42
C GLY A 267 -1.82 6.32 -11.46
N PRO A 268 -0.65 6.84 -11.04
CA PRO A 268 0.18 6.19 -10.04
C PRO A 268 -0.60 6.01 -8.73
N ARG A 269 -0.49 4.84 -8.11
CA ARG A 269 -1.25 4.47 -6.90
C ARG A 269 -0.34 4.15 -5.71
N GLN A 270 -0.77 3.22 -4.85
CA GLN A 270 -0.11 2.86 -3.59
C GLN A 270 1.20 2.08 -3.78
N ALA A 271 1.33 1.31 -4.87
CA ALA A 271 2.48 0.46 -5.09
C ALA A 271 3.69 1.30 -5.55
N ILE A 272 4.42 1.79 -4.55
CA ILE A 272 5.70 2.49 -4.69
C ILE A 272 6.73 1.72 -3.87
N VAL A 273 7.88 1.43 -4.48
CA VAL A 273 8.95 0.67 -3.83
C VAL A 273 10.28 1.38 -4.07
N PHE A 274 10.92 1.83 -3.00
CA PHE A 274 12.31 2.28 -3.07
C PHE A 274 13.21 1.11 -3.41
N LEU A 275 14.04 1.27 -4.44
CA LEU A 275 15.07 0.30 -4.81
C LEU A 275 16.35 0.55 -4.01
N ASP A 276 16.58 1.82 -3.69
CA ASP A 276 17.70 2.35 -2.91
C ASP A 276 17.31 3.75 -2.36
N GLU A 277 18.25 4.50 -1.80
CA GLU A 277 17.99 5.85 -1.24
C GLU A 277 17.65 6.92 -2.29
N SER A 278 17.94 6.66 -3.56
CA SER A 278 17.88 7.62 -4.67
C SER A 278 16.88 7.23 -5.76
N SER A 279 16.40 5.99 -5.78
CA SER A 279 15.49 5.51 -6.83
C SER A 279 14.33 4.69 -6.30
N ALA A 280 13.18 4.82 -6.98
CA ALA A 280 11.96 4.09 -6.67
C ALA A 280 11.24 3.61 -7.93
N LEU A 281 10.50 2.52 -7.82
CA LEU A 281 9.51 2.08 -8.81
C LEU A 281 8.12 2.52 -8.38
N VAL A 282 7.31 2.92 -9.36
CA VAL A 282 5.91 3.30 -9.20
C VAL A 282 5.08 2.50 -10.18
N LEU A 283 4.05 1.82 -9.69
CA LEU A 283 3.06 1.13 -10.52
C LEU A 283 1.95 2.10 -10.94
N ASN A 284 1.72 2.19 -12.23
CA ASN A 284 0.65 2.96 -12.85
C ASN A 284 -0.68 2.18 -12.85
N GLY A 285 -1.77 2.92 -13.07
CA GLY A 285 -3.12 2.37 -13.20
C GLY A 285 -3.27 1.41 -14.38
N ASP A 286 -2.52 1.61 -15.45
CA ASP A 286 -2.47 0.73 -16.63
C ASP A 286 -1.48 -0.44 -16.52
N LEU A 287 -0.91 -0.64 -15.33
CA LEU A 287 0.10 -1.65 -15.04
C LEU A 287 1.44 -1.43 -15.77
N THR A 288 1.77 -0.24 -16.22
CA THR A 288 3.17 0.08 -16.53
C THR A 288 3.96 0.43 -15.26
N LEU A 289 5.29 0.30 -15.33
CA LEU A 289 6.18 0.72 -14.25
C LEU A 289 6.90 2.00 -14.67
N ALA A 290 6.86 3.01 -13.81
CA ALA A 290 7.75 4.16 -13.90
C ALA A 290 8.91 3.98 -12.91
N LYS A 291 10.12 4.34 -13.31
CA LYS A 291 11.25 4.50 -12.38
C LYS A 291 11.48 5.98 -12.11
N ILE A 292 11.56 6.31 -10.84
CA ILE A 292 11.75 7.66 -10.35
C ILE A 292 13.17 7.80 -9.84
N ASP A 293 13.89 8.79 -10.37
CA ASP A 293 15.09 9.35 -9.75
C ASP A 293 14.63 10.38 -8.71
N VAL A 294 14.63 9.94 -7.45
CA VAL A 294 14.13 10.71 -6.31
C VAL A 294 15.07 11.87 -6.00
N ALA A 295 16.38 11.66 -6.16
CA ALA A 295 17.40 12.68 -5.85
C ALA A 295 17.31 13.88 -6.79
N ASN A 296 16.99 13.64 -8.07
CA ASN A 296 16.90 14.70 -9.09
C ASN A 296 15.45 15.09 -9.41
N GLY A 297 14.45 14.41 -8.84
CA GLY A 297 13.03 14.67 -9.11
C GLY A 297 12.67 14.45 -10.58
N LYS A 298 13.05 13.30 -11.15
CA LYS A 298 12.83 12.96 -12.56
C LYS A 298 12.26 11.56 -12.75
N VAL A 299 11.51 11.37 -13.82
CA VAL A 299 11.14 10.03 -14.31
C VAL A 299 12.22 9.56 -15.29
N ASP A 300 12.62 8.30 -15.19
CA ASP A 300 13.56 7.67 -16.12
C ASP A 300 12.86 7.43 -17.47
N PRO A 301 13.27 8.13 -18.54
CA PRO A 301 12.62 8.00 -19.86
C PRO A 301 12.93 6.68 -20.56
N GLY A 302 13.82 5.85 -20.00
CA GLY A 302 14.17 4.52 -20.51
C GLY A 302 13.17 3.43 -20.15
N TYR A 303 12.21 3.70 -19.26
CA TYR A 303 11.20 2.71 -18.86
C TYR A 303 10.06 2.61 -19.89
N PRO A 304 9.39 1.44 -20.00
CA PRO A 304 8.30 1.26 -20.94
C PRO A 304 7.13 2.21 -20.67
N ARG A 305 6.57 2.74 -21.76
CA ARG A 305 5.42 3.65 -21.72
C ARG A 305 4.10 2.90 -21.69
N PRO A 306 3.02 3.51 -21.15
CA PRO A 306 1.65 3.11 -21.44
C PRO A 306 1.47 2.86 -22.94
N LYS A 307 0.79 1.77 -23.31
CA LYS A 307 0.32 1.65 -24.69
C LYS A 307 -0.73 2.74 -24.91
N GLU A 308 -0.56 3.58 -25.93
CA GLU A 308 -1.63 4.46 -26.40
C GLU A 308 -2.85 3.58 -26.72
N SER A 309 -3.99 3.91 -26.11
CA SER A 309 -5.27 3.23 -26.31
C SER A 309 -5.85 3.53 -27.69
#